data_AF-A0A2D3V528-F1
#
_entry.id   AF-A0A2D3V528-F1
#
_cell.length_a   1.000
_cell.length_b   1.000
_cell.length_c   1.000
_cell.angle_alpha   90.00
_cell.angle_beta   90.00
_cell.angle_gamma   90.00
#
_symmetry.space_group_name_H-M   'P 1'
#
loop_
_entity.id
_entity.type
_entity.pdbx_description
1 polymer ?
#
loop_
_entity_poly.entity_id
_entity_poly.type
_entity_poly.pdbx_seq_one_letter_code
_entity_poly.pdbx_strand_id
1 'polypeptide(L)'
;MARRILYSDGARDPATHYAGCAYVYFDTLQDAWVGSSRVLGRVESSQEAEENAIIDALEVARSSGSSHITDFAVRSDALWLVEEINDHRLGRRPSRSHAIQEIIGLIHKLQALSKSVSVEWVAAHQGIEGNEVADAAAKEAKLRSFRAFKGLDSLTEPVRMESVSPEERKRYEVPGEIIFSKEAERLLLNAASDRDLPRS
;
A
#
# COMPACT_ATOMS: atom_id res chain seq x y z
N MET A 1 8.71 18.37 14.61
CA MET A 1 8.82 17.62 13.33
C MET A 1 7.57 16.77 13.20
N ALA A 2 6.93 16.77 12.03
CA ALA A 2 5.75 15.95 11.81
C ALA A 2 6.18 14.54 11.40
N ARG A 3 5.59 13.53 12.03
CA ARG A 3 5.77 12.12 11.67
C ARG A 3 4.65 11.71 10.71
N ARG A 4 4.99 11.06 9.59
CA ARG A 4 4.03 10.44 8.68
C ARG A 4 3.98 8.94 8.92
N ILE A 5 2.77 8.41 9.09
CA ILE A 5 2.54 6.97 9.24
C ILE A 5 1.99 6.46 7.91
N LEU A 6 2.73 5.54 7.30
CA LEU A 6 2.31 4.81 6.12
C LEU A 6 1.91 3.40 6.55
N TYR A 7 0.79 2.91 6.06
CA TYR A 7 0.35 1.53 6.18
C TYR A 7 0.59 0.84 4.84
N SER A 8 1.09 -0.40 4.86
CA SER A 8 1.40 -1.18 3.67
C SER A 8 0.85 -2.59 3.80
N ASP A 9 0.31 -3.14 2.72
CA ASP A 9 -0.22 -4.50 2.67
C ASP A 9 -0.04 -5.13 1.27
N GLY A 10 0.14 -6.45 1.24
CA GLY A 10 0.27 -7.28 0.05
C GLY A 10 -0.79 -8.39 0.00
N ALA A 11 -1.55 -8.45 -1.09
CA ALA A 11 -2.57 -9.46 -1.30
C ALA A 11 -2.21 -10.41 -2.45
N ARG A 12 -2.18 -11.72 -2.17
CA ARG A 12 -2.05 -12.79 -3.18
C ARG A 12 -3.24 -13.73 -3.15
N ASP A 13 -3.70 -14.15 -4.32
CA ASP A 13 -4.66 -15.25 -4.47
C ASP A 13 -3.90 -16.59 -4.54
N PRO A 14 -4.13 -17.52 -3.61
CA PRO A 14 -3.41 -18.80 -3.59
C PRO A 14 -3.78 -19.72 -4.77
N ALA A 15 -4.96 -19.59 -5.36
CA ALA A 15 -5.42 -20.42 -6.47
C ALA A 15 -4.93 -19.89 -7.82
N THR A 16 -4.97 -18.57 -8.01
CA THR A 16 -4.64 -17.95 -9.31
C THR A 16 -3.21 -17.41 -9.38
N HIS A 17 -2.53 -17.30 -8.23
CA HIS A 17 -1.21 -16.70 -8.04
C HIS A 17 -1.13 -15.20 -8.38
N TYR A 18 -2.24 -14.56 -8.73
CA TYR A 18 -2.24 -13.12 -8.95
C TYR A 18 -2.09 -12.38 -7.63
N ALA A 19 -1.34 -11.29 -7.67
CA ALA A 19 -1.13 -10.42 -6.52
C ALA A 19 -1.21 -8.94 -6.87
N GLY A 20 -1.39 -8.15 -5.82
CA GLY A 20 -1.24 -6.71 -5.79
C GLY A 20 -0.75 -6.28 -4.42
N CYS A 21 -0.18 -5.09 -4.36
CA CYS A 21 0.27 -4.46 -3.12
C CYS A 21 -0.25 -3.03 -3.04
N ALA A 22 -0.26 -2.45 -1.85
CA ALA A 22 -0.66 -1.08 -1.64
C ALA A 22 0.07 -0.44 -0.47
N TYR A 23 0.10 0.89 -0.47
CA TYR A 23 0.38 1.68 0.72
C TYR A 23 -0.62 2.84 0.82
N VAL A 24 -0.90 3.28 2.03
CA VAL A 24 -1.73 4.46 2.32
C VAL A 24 -1.18 5.25 3.51
N TYR A 25 -1.49 6.54 3.57
CA TYR A 25 -1.28 7.39 4.74
C TYR A 25 -2.45 8.36 4.87
N PHE A 26 -2.70 8.86 6.07
CA PHE A 26 -3.73 9.87 6.28
C PHE A 26 -3.18 11.27 6.02
N ASP A 27 -3.78 12.00 5.07
CA ASP A 27 -3.48 13.42 4.85
C ASP A 27 -4.42 14.28 5.69
N THR A 28 -3.88 14.84 6.77
CA THR A 28 -4.64 15.68 7.70
C THR A 28 -5.13 17.00 7.09
N LEU A 29 -4.51 17.47 6.00
CA LEU A 29 -4.98 18.67 5.30
C LEU A 29 -6.23 18.38 4.46
N GLN A 30 -6.34 17.15 3.96
CA GLN A 30 -7.45 16.69 3.13
C GLN A 30 -8.52 15.92 3.93
N ASP A 31 -8.23 15.57 5.19
CA ASP A 31 -9.07 14.71 6.03
C ASP A 31 -9.42 13.38 5.33
N ALA A 32 -8.44 12.80 4.63
CA ALA A 32 -8.62 11.65 3.75
C ALA A 32 -7.41 10.71 3.73
N TRP A 33 -7.66 9.44 3.41
CA TRP A 33 -6.62 8.46 3.11
C TRP A 33 -6.10 8.68 1.69
N VAL A 34 -4.78 8.83 1.58
CA VAL A 34 -4.06 9.00 0.31
C VAL A 34 -3.09 7.84 0.15
N GLY A 35 -3.00 7.29 -1.06
CA GLY A 35 -2.08 6.20 -1.31
C GLY A 35 -2.06 5.75 -2.75
N SER A 36 -1.45 4.60 -2.96
CA SER A 36 -1.43 3.94 -4.26
C SER A 36 -1.44 2.43 -4.10
N SER A 37 -1.84 1.75 -5.17
CA SER A 37 -1.86 0.30 -5.24
C SER A 37 -1.33 -0.16 -6.59
N ARG A 38 -0.50 -1.21 -6.56
CA ARG A 38 0.23 -1.71 -7.73
C ARG A 38 -0.15 -3.15 -8.03
N VAL A 39 -0.41 -3.41 -9.31
CA VAL A 39 -0.63 -4.75 -9.86
C VAL A 39 0.72 -5.44 -10.00
N LEU A 40 0.87 -6.64 -9.43
CA LEU A 40 2.12 -7.41 -9.50
C LEU A 40 2.08 -8.54 -10.53
N GLY A 41 0.94 -8.78 -11.17
CA GLY A 41 0.77 -9.96 -12.03
C GLY A 41 0.76 -11.24 -11.20
N ARG A 42 1.33 -12.32 -11.74
CA ARG A 42 1.50 -13.58 -11.02
C ARG A 42 2.80 -13.54 -10.22
N VAL A 43 2.71 -13.89 -8.95
CA VAL A 43 3.86 -13.99 -8.03
C VAL A 43 3.89 -15.36 -7.39
N GLU A 44 5.08 -15.79 -6.98
CA GLU A 44 5.27 -17.13 -6.42
C GLU A 44 4.81 -17.22 -4.95
N SER A 45 4.88 -16.11 -4.21
CA SER A 45 4.58 -16.07 -2.78
C SER A 45 3.76 -14.84 -2.39
N SER A 46 3.00 -14.94 -1.29
CA SER A 46 2.38 -13.74 -0.70
C SER A 46 3.44 -12.80 -0.13
N GLN A 47 4.59 -13.34 0.28
CA GLN A 47 5.74 -12.58 0.77
C GLN A 47 6.21 -11.52 -0.23
N GLU A 48 6.28 -11.87 -1.51
CA GLU A 48 6.67 -10.93 -2.56
C GLU A 48 5.71 -9.72 -2.64
N ALA A 49 4.42 -9.92 -2.39
CA ALA A 49 3.44 -8.82 -2.36
C ALA A 49 3.68 -7.89 -1.16
N GLU A 50 3.95 -8.46 0.02
CA GLU A 50 4.26 -7.70 1.24
C GLU A 50 5.56 -6.90 1.11
N GLU A 51 6.60 -7.53 0.55
CA GLU A 51 7.89 -6.89 0.29
C GLU A 51 7.73 -5.69 -0.64
N ASN A 52 6.99 -5.86 -1.75
CA ASN A 52 6.70 -4.79 -2.69
C ASN A 52 5.87 -3.66 -2.05
N ALA A 53 4.95 -3.97 -1.13
CA ALA A 53 4.16 -2.97 -0.41
C ALA A 53 5.05 -2.06 0.45
N ILE A 54 5.99 -2.64 1.21
CA ILE A 54 6.96 -1.88 2.01
C ILE A 54 7.90 -1.07 1.12
N ILE A 55 8.39 -1.65 0.01
CA ILE A 55 9.24 -0.94 -0.95
C ILE A 55 8.52 0.31 -1.50
N ASP A 56 7.27 0.17 -1.94
CA ASP A 56 6.47 1.29 -2.45
C ASP A 56 6.26 2.37 -1.39
N ALA A 57 5.96 1.99 -0.14
CA ALA A 57 5.82 2.93 0.97
C ALA A 57 7.12 3.71 1.26
N LEU A 58 8.28 3.06 1.18
CA LEU A 58 9.59 3.69 1.37
C LEU A 58 9.97 4.62 0.21
N GLU A 59 9.64 4.26 -1.03
CA GLU A 59 9.85 5.13 -2.20
C GLU A 59 9.01 6.42 -2.12
N VAL A 60 7.83 6.36 -1.52
CA VAL A 60 6.98 7.53 -1.26
C VAL A 60 7.57 8.40 -0.16
N ALA A 61 8.06 7.79 0.92
CA ALA A 61 8.82 8.52 1.93
C ALA A 61 10.04 9.22 1.31
N ARG A 62 10.70 8.59 0.33
CA ARG A 62 11.86 9.14 -0.36
C ARG A 62 11.49 10.34 -1.24
N SER A 63 10.46 10.17 -2.04
CA SER A 63 9.93 11.18 -2.98
C SER A 63 9.19 12.33 -2.30
N SER A 64 8.82 12.20 -1.02
CA SER A 64 8.20 13.27 -0.24
C SER A 64 9.11 14.51 -0.18
N GLY A 65 8.80 15.53 -0.99
CA GLY A 65 9.59 16.76 -1.13
C GLY A 65 9.38 17.80 -0.04
N SER A 66 8.43 17.58 0.87
CA SER A 66 8.16 18.50 1.98
C SER A 66 9.26 18.41 3.04
N SER A 67 10.05 19.49 3.18
CA SER A 67 11.10 19.63 4.20
C SER A 67 10.61 19.49 5.64
N HIS A 68 9.29 19.56 5.87
CA HIS A 68 8.68 19.48 7.20
C HIS A 68 8.41 18.05 7.69
N ILE A 69 8.38 17.06 6.79
CA ILE A 69 8.18 15.66 7.14
C ILE A 69 9.50 14.93 6.96
N THR A 70 10.18 14.76 8.08
CA THR A 70 11.48 14.08 8.14
C THR A 70 11.38 12.77 8.90
N ASP A 71 10.25 12.46 9.54
CA ASP A 71 10.06 11.23 10.30
C ASP A 71 8.95 10.38 9.69
N PHE A 72 9.25 9.12 9.40
CA PHE A 72 8.35 8.17 8.74
C PHE A 72 8.25 6.87 9.53
N ALA A 73 7.04 6.36 9.68
CA ALA A 73 6.78 5.01 10.17
C ALA A 73 6.05 4.23 9.09
N VAL A 74 6.65 3.14 8.60
CA VAL A 74 5.98 2.18 7.72
C VAL A 74 5.44 1.06 8.59
N ARG A 75 4.13 0.83 8.53
CA ARG A 75 3.40 -0.18 9.31
C ARG A 75 2.91 -1.28 8.39
N SER A 76 3.20 -2.51 8.76
CA SER A 76 2.73 -3.71 8.06
C SER A 76 2.32 -4.76 9.09
N ASP A 77 1.34 -5.60 8.75
CA ASP A 77 0.95 -6.74 9.58
C ASP A 77 1.74 -8.02 9.28
N ALA A 78 2.62 -7.99 8.27
CA ALA A 78 3.60 -9.03 7.98
C ALA A 78 4.71 -9.08 9.05
N LEU A 79 4.40 -9.61 10.23
CA LEU A 79 5.32 -9.69 11.39
C LEU A 79 6.69 -10.25 11.01
N TRP A 80 6.72 -11.35 10.25
CA TRP A 80 7.94 -12.02 9.82
C TRP A 80 8.87 -11.07 9.04
N LEU A 81 8.31 -10.22 8.17
CA LEU A 81 9.05 -9.29 7.34
C LEU A 81 9.58 -8.13 8.17
N VAL A 82 8.74 -7.59 9.07
CA VAL A 82 9.14 -6.53 10.00
C VAL A 82 10.27 -7.01 10.92
N GLU A 83 10.17 -8.23 11.46
CA GLU A 83 11.22 -8.84 12.28
C GLU A 83 12.51 -9.04 11.49
N GLU A 84 12.44 -9.56 10.26
CA GLU A 84 13.61 -9.77 9.41
C GLU A 84 14.32 -8.45 9.05
N ILE A 85 13.57 -7.40 8.71
CA ILE A 85 14.11 -6.06 8.47
C ILE A 85 14.81 -5.55 9.73
N ASN A 86 14.17 -5.66 10.90
CA ASN A 86 14.72 -5.14 12.14
C ASN A 86 15.96 -5.93 12.60
N ASP A 87 15.97 -7.24 12.48
CA ASP A 87 17.13 -8.07 12.78
C ASP A 87 18.31 -7.78 11.85
N HIS A 88 18.04 -7.50 10.56
CA HIS A 88 19.07 -7.05 9.62
C HIS A 88 19.65 -5.69 10.04
N ARG A 89 18.80 -4.71 10.36
CA ARG A 89 19.24 -3.37 10.78
C ARG A 89 20.07 -3.38 12.06
N LEU A 90 19.76 -4.29 12.98
CA LEU A 90 20.48 -4.44 14.24
C LEU A 90 21.73 -5.32 14.12
N GLY A 91 22.05 -5.82 12.92
CA GLY A 91 23.20 -6.70 12.69
C GLY A 91 23.07 -8.07 13.35
N ARG A 92 21.86 -8.47 13.77
CA ARG A 92 21.58 -9.74 14.45
C ARG A 92 21.53 -10.89 13.46
N ARG A 93 20.91 -10.66 12.30
CA ARG A 93 20.78 -11.65 11.24
C ARG A 93 20.84 -10.98 9.86
N PRO A 94 21.97 -11.07 9.15
CA PRO A 94 22.03 -10.59 7.77
C PRO A 94 21.11 -11.44 6.88
N SER A 95 20.23 -10.78 6.13
CA SER A 95 19.38 -11.43 5.14
C SER A 95 20.06 -11.47 3.77
N ARG A 96 19.88 -12.60 3.07
CA ARG A 96 20.28 -12.78 1.67
C ARG A 96 19.14 -12.50 0.70
N SER A 97 17.93 -12.20 1.20
CA SER A 97 16.81 -11.81 0.35
C SER A 97 17.15 -10.50 -0.36
N HIS A 98 17.02 -10.50 -1.70
CA HIS A 98 17.22 -9.31 -2.50
C HIS A 98 16.24 -8.20 -2.11
N ALA A 99 14.99 -8.54 -1.80
CA ALA A 99 13.98 -7.60 -1.34
C ALA A 99 14.35 -6.96 0.00
N ILE A 100 14.84 -7.75 0.97
CA ILE A 100 15.32 -7.18 2.24
C ILE A 100 16.51 -6.26 2.01
N GLN A 101 17.47 -6.64 1.16
CA GLN A 101 18.61 -5.77 0.82
C GLN A 101 18.16 -4.47 0.16
N GLU A 102 17.14 -4.51 -0.69
CA GLU A 102 16.54 -3.33 -1.31
C GLU A 102 15.86 -2.42 -0.27
N ILE A 103 15.03 -2.99 0.61
CA ILE A 103 14.38 -2.28 1.71
C ILE A 103 15.41 -1.59 2.60
N ILE A 104 16.47 -2.29 3.01
CA ILE A 104 17.56 -1.73 3.81
C ILE A 104 18.29 -0.63 3.04
N GLY A 105 18.55 -0.84 1.75
CA GLY A 105 19.14 0.17 0.87
C GLY A 105 18.30 1.44 0.78
N LEU A 106 16.97 1.33 0.70
CA LEU A 106 16.05 2.46 0.71
C LEU A 106 16.05 3.20 2.05
N ILE A 107 16.06 2.47 3.16
CA ILE A 107 16.19 3.05 4.50
C ILE A 107 17.50 3.84 4.62
N HIS A 108 18.62 3.30 4.16
CA HIS A 108 19.90 4.02 4.17
C HIS A 108 19.88 5.27 3.29
N LYS A 109 19.28 5.21 2.10
CA LYS A 109 19.10 6.38 1.23
C LYS A 109 18.25 7.46 1.91
N LEU A 110 17.19 7.08 2.61
CA LEU A 110 16.35 8.01 3.40
C LEU A 110 17.13 8.66 4.53
N GLN A 111 17.92 7.89 5.28
CA GLN A 111 18.77 8.40 6.35
C GLN A 111 19.83 9.37 5.82
N ALA A 112 20.43 9.10 4.65
CA ALA A 112 21.34 10.03 3.99
C ALA A 112 20.68 11.36 3.60
N LEU A 113 19.36 11.36 3.39
CA LEU A 113 18.55 12.56 3.17
C LEU A 113 18.05 13.19 4.48
N SER A 114 18.62 12.81 5.62
CA SER A 114 18.20 13.27 6.97
C SER A 114 16.74 12.96 7.29
N LYS A 115 16.21 11.86 6.73
CA LYS A 115 14.88 11.32 7.06
C LYS A 115 15.03 10.12 8.00
N SER A 116 14.35 10.14 9.14
CA SER A 116 14.23 8.99 10.04
C SER A 116 13.11 8.08 9.57
N VAL A 117 13.37 6.77 9.63
CA VAL A 117 12.43 5.73 9.19
C VAL A 117 12.42 4.58 10.20
N SER A 118 11.22 4.22 10.66
CA SER A 118 10.94 2.96 11.35
C SER A 118 10.07 2.07 10.47
N VAL A 119 10.26 0.76 10.62
CA VAL A 119 9.35 -0.27 10.10
C VAL A 119 8.77 -0.99 11.32
N GLU A 120 7.45 -0.94 11.45
CA GLU A 120 6.70 -1.32 12.65
C GLU A 120 5.66 -2.37 12.30
N TRP A 121 5.47 -3.32 13.22
CA TRP A 121 4.41 -4.30 13.09
C TRP A 121 3.10 -3.75 13.65
N VAL A 122 2.00 -4.05 12.97
CA VAL A 122 0.63 -3.83 13.46
C VAL A 122 -0.18 -5.12 13.36
N ALA A 123 -1.14 -5.32 14.26
CA ALA A 123 -1.98 -6.50 14.20
C ALA A 123 -3.02 -6.41 13.07
N ALA A 124 -3.13 -7.46 12.27
CA ALA A 124 -4.15 -7.59 11.22
C ALA A 124 -5.57 -7.63 11.80
N HIS A 125 -6.53 -7.02 11.09
CA HIS A 125 -7.97 -7.10 11.36
C HIS A 125 -8.39 -6.70 12.79
N GLN A 126 -7.76 -5.66 13.34
CA GLN A 126 -8.07 -5.13 14.68
C GLN A 126 -8.78 -3.77 14.68
N GLY A 127 -9.39 -3.34 13.57
CA GLY A 127 -9.99 -2.00 13.49
C GLY A 127 -8.98 -0.87 13.30
N ILE A 128 -7.73 -1.19 12.91
CA ILE A 128 -6.72 -0.18 12.60
C ILE A 128 -7.00 0.32 11.20
N GLU A 129 -7.75 1.42 11.12
CA GLU A 129 -8.30 2.00 9.89
C GLU A 129 -7.28 2.04 8.73
N GLY A 130 -6.08 2.58 8.95
CA GLY A 130 -5.07 2.63 7.89
C GLY A 130 -4.58 1.26 7.38
N ASN A 131 -4.55 0.24 8.23
CA ASN A 131 -4.23 -1.12 7.82
C ASN A 131 -5.35 -1.73 6.98
N GLU A 132 -6.61 -1.48 7.37
CA GLU A 132 -7.78 -1.99 6.66
C GLU A 132 -7.94 -1.33 5.28
N VAL A 133 -7.61 -0.03 5.18
CA VAL A 133 -7.59 0.67 3.90
C VAL A 133 -6.45 0.12 3.00
N ALA A 134 -5.26 -0.15 3.55
CA ALA A 134 -4.17 -0.77 2.81
C ALA A 134 -4.55 -2.17 2.29
N ASP A 135 -5.14 -3.02 3.15
CA ASP A 135 -5.64 -4.36 2.81
C ASP A 135 -6.67 -4.33 1.68
N ALA A 136 -7.67 -3.45 1.80
CA ALA A 136 -8.69 -3.27 0.77
C ALA A 136 -8.06 -2.85 -0.58
N ALA A 137 -7.12 -1.90 -0.55
CA ALA A 137 -6.43 -1.43 -1.75
C ALA A 137 -5.55 -2.52 -2.39
N ALA A 138 -4.85 -3.32 -1.59
CA ALA A 138 -4.04 -4.44 -2.06
C ALA A 138 -4.92 -5.54 -2.70
N LYS A 139 -6.06 -5.87 -2.07
CA LYS A 139 -7.06 -6.81 -2.60
C LYS A 139 -7.65 -6.34 -3.93
N GLU A 140 -7.96 -5.06 -4.08
CA GLU A 140 -8.44 -4.53 -5.36
C GLU A 140 -7.34 -4.60 -6.43
N ALA A 141 -6.09 -4.25 -6.11
CA ALA A 141 -4.99 -4.39 -7.05
C ALA A 141 -4.79 -5.84 -7.52
N LYS A 142 -4.89 -6.81 -6.60
CA LYS A 142 -4.89 -8.24 -6.94
C LYS A 142 -6.04 -8.61 -7.88
N LEU A 143 -7.25 -8.08 -7.67
CA LEU A 143 -8.39 -8.35 -8.55
C LEU A 143 -8.19 -7.74 -9.94
N ARG A 144 -7.67 -6.51 -10.04
CA ARG A 144 -7.29 -5.90 -11.32
C ARG A 144 -6.24 -6.73 -12.05
N SER A 145 -5.24 -7.24 -11.33
CA SER A 145 -4.22 -8.18 -11.85
C SER A 145 -4.85 -9.38 -12.57
N PHE A 146 -5.85 -10.00 -11.93
CA PHE A 146 -6.57 -11.14 -12.51
C PHE A 146 -7.47 -10.75 -13.69
N ARG A 147 -8.19 -9.60 -13.59
CA ARG A 147 -9.07 -9.11 -14.66
C ARG A 147 -8.30 -8.75 -15.93
N ALA A 148 -7.17 -8.06 -15.79
CA ALA A 148 -6.26 -7.72 -16.88
C ALA A 148 -5.84 -8.98 -17.65
N PHE A 149 -5.44 -10.03 -16.95
CA PHE A 149 -5.08 -11.30 -17.58
C PHE A 149 -6.25 -11.95 -18.32
N LYS A 150 -7.47 -11.88 -17.78
CA LYS A 150 -8.66 -12.45 -18.41
C LYS A 150 -9.18 -11.61 -19.59
N GLY A 151 -8.55 -10.47 -19.90
CA GLY A 151 -9.02 -9.52 -20.91
C GLY A 151 -10.33 -8.83 -20.53
N LEU A 152 -10.70 -8.87 -19.24
CA LEU A 152 -11.96 -8.33 -18.72
C LEU A 152 -11.91 -6.81 -18.48
N ASP A 153 -10.73 -6.19 -18.57
CA ASP A 153 -10.55 -4.74 -18.43
C ASP A 153 -11.24 -3.93 -19.53
N SER A 154 -11.68 -4.57 -20.62
CA SER A 154 -12.47 -3.95 -21.69
C SER A 154 -13.97 -3.77 -21.33
N LEU A 155 -14.42 -4.30 -20.19
CA LEU A 155 -15.83 -4.24 -19.74
C LEU A 155 -16.06 -3.46 -18.45
N THR A 156 -15.00 -2.95 -17.82
CA THR A 156 -15.14 -1.98 -16.74
C THR A 156 -15.06 -0.59 -17.35
N GLU A 157 -16.20 0.04 -17.59
CA GLU A 157 -16.21 1.49 -17.74
C GLU A 157 -15.45 2.10 -16.57
N PRO A 158 -14.61 3.13 -16.79
CA PRO A 158 -14.03 3.87 -15.69
C PRO A 158 -15.18 4.27 -14.77
N VAL A 159 -15.04 4.06 -13.47
CA VAL A 159 -15.99 4.59 -12.49
C VAL A 159 -16.06 6.10 -12.72
N ARG A 160 -17.05 6.54 -13.49
CA ARG A 160 -17.32 7.95 -13.71
C ARG A 160 -17.86 8.45 -12.39
N MET A 161 -16.98 9.11 -11.62
CA MET A 161 -17.40 9.99 -10.54
C MET A 161 -18.12 11.21 -11.15
N GLU A 162 -19.34 11.00 -11.62
CA GLU A 162 -20.26 12.05 -12.03
C GLU A 162 -20.85 12.74 -10.80
N SER A 163 -20.01 13.52 -10.11
CA SER A 163 -20.47 14.60 -9.21
C SER A 163 -19.38 15.58 -8.79
N VAL A 164 -18.28 15.71 -9.54
CA VAL A 164 -17.21 16.67 -9.22
C VAL A 164 -17.24 17.81 -10.23
N SER A 165 -17.36 19.04 -9.72
CA SER A 165 -17.51 20.24 -10.52
C SER A 165 -16.27 20.49 -11.41
N PRO A 166 -16.41 21.18 -12.56
CA PRO A 166 -15.27 21.49 -13.44
C PRO A 166 -14.14 22.27 -12.76
N GLU A 167 -14.46 22.99 -11.68
CA GLU A 167 -13.53 23.81 -10.91
C GLU A 167 -12.67 22.97 -9.95
N GLU A 168 -13.20 21.87 -9.43
CA GLU A 168 -12.47 20.91 -8.60
C GLU A 168 -11.48 20.09 -9.44
N ARG A 169 -11.81 19.75 -10.69
CA ARG A 169 -10.91 18.99 -11.59
C ARG A 169 -9.54 19.65 -11.80
N LYS A 170 -9.47 20.98 -11.74
CA LYS A 170 -8.21 21.73 -11.89
C LYS A 170 -7.25 21.63 -10.69
N ARG A 171 -7.69 21.11 -9.54
CA ARG A 171 -6.81 20.85 -8.37
C ARG A 171 -6.16 19.47 -8.38
N TYR A 172 -6.63 18.54 -9.20
CA TYR A 172 -6.28 17.11 -9.09
C TYR A 172 -5.40 16.57 -10.24
N GLU A 173 -4.77 17.43 -11.02
CA GLU A 173 -3.76 17.00 -12.01
C GLU A 173 -2.38 16.85 -11.35
N VAL A 174 -2.24 15.85 -10.48
CA VAL A 174 -0.93 15.22 -10.23
C VAL A 174 -1.07 13.75 -10.63
N PRO A 175 -0.35 13.27 -11.66
CA PRO A 175 -0.46 11.89 -12.08
C PRO A 175 -0.02 10.93 -10.97
N GLY A 176 -0.92 10.08 -10.48
CA GLY A 176 -0.56 8.87 -9.73
C GLY A 176 -1.02 8.77 -8.27
N GLU A 177 -1.64 9.79 -7.68
CA GLU A 177 -2.19 9.70 -6.31
C GLU A 177 -3.67 9.31 -6.34
N ILE A 178 -4.03 8.19 -5.69
CA ILE A 178 -5.41 7.81 -5.47
C ILE A 178 -5.83 8.42 -4.13
N ILE A 179 -6.83 9.30 -4.17
CA ILE A 179 -7.48 9.86 -2.99
C ILE A 179 -8.69 8.98 -2.69
N PHE A 180 -8.68 8.30 -1.55
CA PHE A 180 -9.83 7.56 -1.07
C PHE A 180 -10.68 8.52 -0.24
N SER A 181 -11.75 9.05 -0.83
CA SER A 181 -12.74 9.81 -0.06
C SER A 181 -13.46 8.89 0.93
N LYS A 182 -13.97 9.43 2.05
CA LYS A 182 -14.77 8.69 3.05
C LYS A 182 -15.97 7.93 2.45
N GLU A 183 -16.43 8.34 1.26
CA GLU A 183 -17.51 7.68 0.53
C GLU A 183 -17.01 6.50 -0.33
N ALA A 184 -15.80 6.61 -0.92
CA ALA A 184 -15.12 5.49 -1.57
C ALA A 184 -14.68 4.42 -0.55
N GLU A 185 -14.29 4.84 0.65
CA GLU A 185 -14.00 3.97 1.80
C GLU A 185 -15.20 3.10 2.17
N ARG A 186 -16.40 3.70 2.25
CA ARG A 186 -17.65 2.98 2.52
C ARG A 186 -18.00 1.96 1.43
N LEU A 187 -17.73 2.28 0.15
CA LEU A 187 -17.97 1.36 -0.96
C LEU A 187 -16.96 0.21 -1.01
N LEU A 188 -15.68 0.45 -0.69
CA LEU A 188 -14.65 -0.58 -0.60
C LEU A 188 -14.88 -1.55 0.57
N LEU A 189 -15.26 -1.02 1.74
CA LEU A 189 -15.60 -1.82 2.92
C LEU A 189 -16.83 -2.70 2.65
N ASN A 190 -17.86 -2.18 1.97
CA ASN A 190 -19.05 -2.95 1.61
C ASN A 190 -18.76 -4.00 0.52
N ALA A 191 -17.90 -3.70 -0.46
CA ALA A 191 -17.52 -4.67 -1.49
C ALA A 191 -16.70 -5.86 -0.95
N ALA A 192 -16.00 -5.66 0.17
CA ALA A 192 -15.25 -6.70 0.88
C ALA A 192 -16.14 -7.59 1.76
N SER A 193 -17.30 -7.11 2.24
CA SER A 193 -18.23 -7.92 3.05
C SER A 193 -19.17 -8.79 2.22
N ASP A 194 -19.36 -8.50 0.94
CA ASP A 194 -20.41 -9.10 0.09
C ASP A 194 -19.94 -10.31 -0.75
N ARG A 195 -18.86 -10.98 -0.34
CA ARG A 195 -18.39 -12.22 -1.00
C ARG A 195 -18.21 -13.39 -0.04
N ASP A 196 -19.29 -13.75 0.64
CA ASP A 196 -19.57 -15.17 0.87
C ASP A 196 -20.01 -15.78 -0.47
N LEU A 197 -19.07 -16.37 -1.20
CA LEU A 197 -19.37 -17.18 -2.38
C LEU A 197 -20.21 -18.40 -1.98
N PRO A 198 -21.20 -18.82 -2.79
CA PRO A 198 -21.99 -20.00 -2.48
C PRO A 198 -21.10 -21.24 -2.46
N ARG A 199 -21.13 -21.97 -1.36
CA ARG A 199 -20.58 -23.33 -1.27
C ARG A 199 -21.44 -24.23 -2.16
N SER A 200 -20.87 -24.68 -3.28
CA SER A 200 -21.35 -25.83 -4.06
C SER A 200 -20.48 -27.05 -3.77
#